data_AF-A0A350ICD3-F1
#
_entry.id   AF-A0A350ICD3-F1
#
_cell.length_a   1.000
_cell.length_b   1.000
_cell.length_c   1.000
_cell.angle_alpha   90.00
_cell.angle_beta   90.00
_cell.angle_gamma   90.00
#
_symmetry.space_group_name_H-M   'P 1'
#
loop_
_entity.id
_entity.type
_entity.pdbx_description
1 polymer ?
#
loop_
_entity_poly.entity_id
_entity_poly.type
_entity_poly.pdbx_seq_one_letter_code
_entity_poly.pdbx_strand_id
1 'polypeptide(L)'
;MKNMNNYIRFIFSAFILLFASSMSAQDANLVYEDRVYDNLIRSVQIYINNQPALVPIIGLNSGFRSFTLRFDEMSDDANEFFYRVVHCDRNWKVSDLEEIEYIEGFNGEEIQNYQFSTNTYVDYVNFSLTLPNEDIQFRISGNYILIVYDNEAMTNPVITRRFMIDEEQVQLFTDLQRVNDVTK
;
A
#
# COMPACT_ATOMS: atom_id res chain seq x y z
N MET A 1 -50.64 -31.94 -7.61
CA MET A 1 -50.08 -30.80 -6.85
C MET A 1 -48.65 -31.02 -6.33
N LYS A 2 -48.29 -32.20 -5.77
CA LYS A 2 -46.91 -32.46 -5.27
C LYS A 2 -45.79 -32.29 -6.32
N ASN A 3 -46.03 -32.71 -7.57
CA ASN A 3 -45.02 -32.60 -8.63
C ASN A 3 -44.73 -31.15 -9.04
N MET A 4 -45.74 -30.26 -9.03
CA MET A 4 -45.57 -28.85 -9.38
C MET A 4 -44.64 -28.12 -8.39
N ASN A 5 -44.78 -28.40 -7.09
CA ASN A 5 -43.92 -27.82 -6.05
C ASN A 5 -42.47 -28.31 -6.15
N ASN A 6 -42.24 -29.52 -6.65
CA ASN A 6 -40.88 -30.03 -6.87
C ASN A 6 -40.22 -29.32 -8.06
N TYR A 7 -40.94 -29.05 -9.15
CA TYR A 7 -40.39 -28.25 -10.27
C TYR A 7 -40.10 -26.81 -9.86
N ILE A 8 -40.99 -26.18 -9.08
CA ILE A 8 -40.74 -24.84 -8.54
C ILE A 8 -39.50 -24.83 -7.65
N ARG A 9 -39.33 -25.84 -6.78
CA ARG A 9 -38.11 -25.99 -5.97
C ARG A 9 -36.86 -26.17 -6.82
N PHE A 10 -36.92 -27.00 -7.86
CA PHE A 10 -35.80 -27.22 -8.78
C PHE A 10 -35.41 -25.94 -9.55
N ILE A 11 -36.40 -25.18 -10.04
CA ILE A 11 -36.17 -23.90 -10.73
C ILE A 11 -35.58 -22.88 -9.76
N PHE A 12 -36.10 -22.81 -8.52
CA PHE A 12 -35.58 -21.89 -7.51
C PHE A 12 -34.15 -22.25 -7.09
N SER A 13 -33.82 -23.53 -6.94
CA SER A 13 -32.45 -23.97 -6.66
C SER A 13 -31.50 -23.75 -7.85
N ALA A 14 -31.97 -23.92 -9.09
CA ALA A 14 -31.17 -23.64 -10.28
C ALA A 14 -30.91 -22.14 -10.44
N PHE A 15 -31.88 -21.30 -10.08
CA PHE A 15 -31.73 -19.84 -10.08
C PHE A 15 -30.71 -19.37 -9.03
N ILE A 16 -30.71 -19.97 -7.83
CA ILE A 16 -29.72 -19.69 -6.78
C ILE A 16 -28.30 -20.12 -7.22
N LEU A 17 -28.14 -21.27 -7.87
CA LEU A 17 -26.86 -21.75 -8.40
C LEU A 17 -26.31 -20.88 -9.55
N LEU A 18 -27.20 -20.33 -10.39
CA LEU A 18 -26.82 -19.39 -11.45
C LEU A 18 -26.41 -18.01 -10.91
N PHE A 19 -26.98 -17.58 -9.77
CA PHE A 19 -26.61 -16.30 -9.16
C PHE A 19 -25.28 -16.36 -8.39
N ALA A 20 -24.94 -17.52 -7.82
CA ALA A 20 -23.68 -17.73 -7.11
C ALA A 20 -22.44 -17.76 -8.03
N SER A 21 -22.63 -18.08 -9.32
CA SER A 21 -21.52 -18.17 -10.30
C SER A 21 -21.14 -16.82 -10.93
N SER A 22 -21.92 -15.76 -10.70
CA SER A 22 -21.62 -14.39 -11.12
C SER A 22 -20.81 -13.58 -10.11
N MET A 23 -20.43 -14.15 -8.96
CA MET A 23 -19.53 -13.50 -8.01
C MET A 23 -18.08 -13.71 -8.43
N SER A 24 -17.64 -13.02 -9.47
CA SER A 24 -16.21 -12.72 -9.60
C SER A 24 -15.87 -11.66 -8.56
N ALA A 25 -15.28 -12.07 -7.44
CA ALA A 25 -14.52 -11.14 -6.62
C ALA A 25 -13.43 -10.58 -7.53
N GLN A 26 -13.47 -9.28 -7.81
CA GLN A 26 -12.36 -8.62 -8.48
C GLN A 26 -11.24 -8.57 -7.45
N ASP A 27 -10.41 -9.61 -7.46
CA ASP A 27 -9.08 -9.54 -6.87
C ASP A 27 -8.33 -8.55 -7.76
N ALA A 28 -8.32 -7.29 -7.36
CA ALA A 28 -7.36 -6.35 -7.92
C ALA A 28 -6.00 -7.04 -7.79
N ASN A 29 -5.28 -7.22 -8.91
CA ASN A 29 -4.02 -7.97 -8.95
C ASN A 29 -2.96 -7.26 -8.10
N LEU A 30 -3.07 -7.34 -6.79
CA LEU A 30 -2.21 -6.72 -5.81
C LEU A 30 -0.84 -7.38 -5.95
N VAL A 31 0.15 -6.56 -6.25
CA VAL A 31 1.54 -6.96 -6.30
C VAL A 31 2.32 -6.21 -5.24
N TYR A 32 3.20 -6.93 -4.53
CA TYR A 32 4.04 -6.37 -3.45
C TYR A 32 5.30 -5.70 -4.02
N GLU A 33 5.13 -4.87 -5.05
CA GLU A 33 6.15 -4.06 -5.72
C GLU A 33 5.65 -2.63 -5.92
N ASP A 34 6.53 -1.72 -6.34
CA ASP A 34 6.14 -0.34 -6.60
C ASP A 34 5.21 -0.27 -7.81
N ARG A 35 3.93 0.07 -7.58
CA ARG A 35 2.93 0.14 -8.63
C ARG A 35 1.90 1.24 -8.40
N VAL A 36 1.33 1.72 -9.50
CA VAL A 36 0.15 2.59 -9.52
C VAL A 36 -0.89 1.84 -10.36
N TYR A 37 -2.07 1.62 -9.78
CA TYR A 37 -3.12 0.80 -10.38
C TYR A 37 -4.20 1.66 -11.03
N ASP A 38 -4.46 2.84 -10.46
CA ASP A 38 -5.44 3.78 -10.95
C ASP A 38 -4.81 4.80 -11.92
N ASN A 39 -5.50 5.06 -13.02
CA ASN A 39 -5.11 6.03 -14.03
C ASN A 39 -5.32 7.48 -13.62
N LEU A 40 -6.13 7.77 -12.60
CA LEU A 40 -6.27 9.12 -12.06
C LEU A 40 -5.13 9.47 -11.11
N ILE A 41 -4.42 8.48 -10.58
CA ILE A 41 -3.30 8.67 -9.68
C ILE A 41 -2.00 8.96 -10.46
N ARG A 42 -1.31 10.03 -10.06
CA ARG A 42 -0.09 10.56 -10.69
C ARG A 42 0.93 11.03 -9.64
N SER A 43 2.14 11.33 -10.11
CA SER A 43 3.21 11.93 -9.31
C SER A 43 3.58 11.18 -8.01
N VAL A 44 3.32 9.87 -7.95
CA VAL A 44 3.48 9.09 -6.72
C VAL A 44 4.96 8.99 -6.34
N GLN A 45 5.30 9.49 -5.17
CA GLN A 45 6.64 9.51 -4.60
C GLN A 45 6.61 9.05 -3.15
N ILE A 46 7.65 8.32 -2.73
CA ILE A 46 7.93 8.04 -1.33
C ILE A 46 9.35 8.51 -1.02
N TYR A 47 9.52 9.31 0.02
CA TYR A 47 10.81 9.90 0.36
C TYR A 47 10.95 10.14 1.86
N ILE A 48 12.17 10.43 2.32
CA ILE A 48 12.47 10.69 3.73
C ILE A 48 12.75 12.17 3.91
N ASN A 49 12.21 12.79 4.97
CA ASN A 49 12.56 14.15 5.40
C ASN A 49 12.58 15.19 4.26
N ASN A 50 11.62 15.13 3.33
CA ASN A 50 11.56 15.97 2.13
C ASN A 50 12.79 15.88 1.19
N GLN A 51 13.44 14.73 1.13
CA GLN A 51 14.58 14.45 0.24
C GLN A 51 14.24 13.32 -0.76
N PRO A 52 13.64 13.63 -1.92
CA PRO A 52 13.20 12.63 -2.91
C PRO A 52 14.31 11.79 -3.53
N ALA A 53 15.57 12.22 -3.43
CA ALA A 53 16.71 11.52 -4.02
C ALA A 53 17.22 10.34 -3.16
N LEU A 54 16.75 10.22 -1.92
CA LEU A 54 17.19 9.17 -1.00
C LEU A 54 16.32 7.92 -1.14
N VAL A 55 16.95 6.76 -0.98
CA VAL A 55 16.23 5.48 -0.85
C VAL A 55 15.38 5.53 0.43
N PRO A 56 14.11 5.09 0.41
CA PRO A 56 13.24 5.14 1.57
C PRO A 56 13.60 4.08 2.62
N ILE A 57 14.65 4.37 3.39
CA ILE A 57 15.10 3.67 4.60
C ILE A 57 15.13 4.61 5.81
N ILE A 58 14.47 4.25 6.92
CA ILE A 58 14.60 4.95 8.22
C ILE A 58 14.99 3.98 9.33
N GLY A 59 15.68 4.51 10.34
CA GLY A 59 16.00 3.77 11.55
C GLY A 59 14.78 3.57 12.45
N LEU A 60 14.59 2.34 12.90
CA LEU A 60 13.63 1.98 13.95
C LEU A 60 13.90 2.83 15.19
N ASN A 61 12.86 3.43 15.77
CA ASN A 61 12.96 4.32 16.93
C ASN A 61 13.92 5.52 16.76
N SER A 62 14.29 5.90 15.52
CA SER A 62 15.25 7.00 15.32
C SER A 62 14.68 8.38 15.68
N GLY A 63 13.36 8.53 15.85
CA GLY A 63 12.67 9.74 16.31
C GLY A 63 12.77 10.98 15.41
N PHE A 64 13.71 11.00 14.45
CA PHE A 64 14.04 12.15 13.61
C PHE A 64 13.83 11.89 12.11
N ARG A 65 13.43 10.68 11.72
CA ARG A 65 13.21 10.31 10.31
C ARG A 65 11.83 9.72 10.13
N SER A 66 11.14 10.19 9.10
CA SER A 66 9.85 9.67 8.66
C SER A 66 9.83 9.51 7.14
N PHE A 67 9.02 8.58 6.68
CA PHE A 67 8.63 8.51 5.27
C PHE A 67 7.49 9.47 5.00
N THR A 68 7.48 10.05 3.82
CA THR A 68 6.34 10.77 3.27
C THR A 68 6.00 10.15 1.92
N LEU A 69 4.81 9.56 1.83
CA LEU A 69 4.17 9.25 0.56
C LEU A 69 3.44 10.52 0.08
N ARG A 70 3.66 10.91 -1.17
CA ARG A 70 2.95 11.99 -1.83
C ARG A 70 2.44 11.53 -3.19
N PHE A 71 1.21 11.89 -3.54
CA PHE A 71 0.63 11.62 -4.84
C PHE A 71 -0.42 12.67 -5.22
N ASP A 72 -0.74 12.73 -6.50
CA ASP A 72 -1.81 13.57 -7.04
C ASP A 72 -2.93 12.68 -7.56
N GLU A 73 -4.17 13.00 -7.20
CA GLU A 73 -5.36 12.50 -7.87
C GLU A 73 -5.85 13.53 -8.88
N MET A 74 -5.98 13.14 -10.15
CA MET A 74 -6.46 14.00 -11.24
C MET A 74 -7.99 14.13 -11.20
N SER A 75 -8.48 14.82 -10.16
CA SER A 75 -9.90 15.03 -9.83
C SER A 75 -10.11 16.47 -9.34
N ASP A 76 -11.35 16.96 -9.47
CA ASP A 76 -11.81 18.23 -8.89
C ASP A 76 -12.45 18.05 -7.50
N ASP A 77 -12.69 16.81 -7.08
CA ASP A 77 -13.16 16.44 -5.74
C ASP A 77 -12.12 15.60 -4.99
N ALA A 78 -12.14 15.69 -3.65
CA ALA A 78 -11.24 14.94 -2.79
C ALA A 78 -11.87 13.60 -2.39
N ASN A 79 -11.45 12.53 -3.08
CA ASN A 79 -11.85 11.19 -2.70
C ASN A 79 -11.15 10.73 -1.43
N GLU A 80 -11.79 9.83 -0.70
CA GLU A 80 -11.27 9.24 0.52
C GLU A 80 -10.26 8.13 0.17
N PHE A 81 -9.05 8.21 0.72
CA PHE A 81 -8.02 7.18 0.55
C PHE A 81 -7.65 6.58 1.90
N PHE A 82 -7.48 5.26 1.94
CA PHE A 82 -7.15 4.50 3.15
C PHE A 82 -5.84 3.76 2.96
N TYR A 83 -5.07 3.56 4.04
CA TYR A 83 -3.76 2.93 3.92
C TYR A 83 -3.57 1.69 4.80
N ARG A 84 -2.71 0.79 4.31
CA ARG A 84 -2.24 -0.40 5.02
C ARG A 84 -0.73 -0.53 4.88
N VAL A 85 -0.04 -0.89 5.95
CA VAL A 85 1.35 -1.34 5.92
C VAL A 85 1.43 -2.85 6.14
N VAL A 86 2.18 -3.52 5.27
CA VAL A 86 2.39 -4.97 5.30
C VAL A 86 3.87 -5.26 5.44
N HIS A 87 4.23 -5.99 6.50
CA HIS A 87 5.61 -6.44 6.70
C HIS A 87 5.96 -7.58 5.73
N CYS A 88 7.17 -7.55 5.20
CA CYS A 88 7.68 -8.47 4.21
C CYS A 88 9.06 -9.03 4.61
N ASP A 89 9.35 -10.23 4.10
CA ASP A 89 10.67 -10.83 4.18
C ASP A 89 11.68 -10.14 3.23
N ARG A 90 12.93 -10.63 3.27
CA ARG A 90 14.03 -10.12 2.42
C ARG A 90 13.77 -10.24 0.91
N ASN A 91 12.84 -11.12 0.50
CA ASN A 91 12.48 -11.37 -0.89
C ASN A 91 11.20 -10.62 -1.30
N TRP A 92 10.72 -9.69 -0.45
CA TRP A 92 9.47 -8.96 -0.65
C TRP A 92 8.22 -9.84 -0.71
N LYS A 93 8.25 -10.98 0.01
CA LYS A 93 7.07 -11.78 0.28
C LYS A 93 6.47 -11.37 1.62
N VAL A 94 5.15 -11.30 1.70
CA VAL A 94 4.46 -11.05 2.97
C VAL A 94 4.94 -12.04 4.02
N SER A 95 5.32 -11.53 5.19
CA SER A 95 5.75 -12.37 6.30
C SER A 95 4.56 -13.04 6.97
N ASP A 96 4.79 -14.17 7.65
CA ASP A 96 3.77 -14.85 8.47
C ASP A 96 3.50 -14.15 9.82
N LEU A 97 3.91 -12.89 9.98
CA LEU A 97 3.69 -12.09 11.19
C LEU A 97 2.27 -11.51 11.19
N GLU A 98 1.64 -11.55 12.36
CA GLU A 98 0.39 -10.85 12.64
C GLU A 98 0.65 -9.34 12.76
N GLU A 99 -0.34 -8.50 12.43
CA GLU A 99 -0.20 -7.03 12.43
C GLU A 99 0.33 -6.50 13.77
N ILE A 100 -0.17 -7.04 14.88
CA ILE A 100 0.21 -6.64 16.24
C ILE A 100 1.69 -6.89 16.56
N GLU A 101 2.35 -7.78 15.82
CA GLU A 101 3.77 -8.09 16.01
C GLU A 101 4.67 -7.02 15.40
N TYR A 102 4.23 -6.33 14.34
CA TYR A 102 5.07 -5.42 13.57
C TYR A 102 4.61 -3.95 13.58
N ILE A 103 3.34 -3.67 13.93
CA ILE A 103 2.84 -2.32 14.17
C ILE A 103 2.20 -2.16 15.56
N GLU A 104 2.24 -0.94 16.06
CA GLU A 104 1.38 -0.43 17.13
C GLU A 104 0.36 0.52 16.51
N GLY A 105 -0.92 0.26 16.76
CA GLY A 105 -2.03 0.94 16.10
C GLY A 105 -2.75 0.04 15.10
N PHE A 106 -3.44 0.63 14.12
CA PHE A 106 -4.30 -0.10 13.19
C PHE A 106 -4.10 0.35 11.74
N ASN A 107 -4.18 -0.61 10.83
CA ASN A 107 -4.33 -0.33 9.40
C ASN A 107 -5.76 0.12 9.09
N GLY A 108 -5.96 0.78 7.95
CA GLY A 108 -7.28 1.17 7.46
C GLY A 108 -7.70 2.57 7.88
N GLU A 109 -6.76 3.40 8.36
CA GLU A 109 -7.02 4.82 8.59
C GLU A 109 -7.04 5.61 7.29
N GLU A 110 -7.78 6.73 7.29
CA GLU A 110 -7.92 7.64 6.17
C GLU A 110 -6.72 8.59 6.04
N ILE A 111 -6.32 8.91 4.81
CA ILE A 111 -5.31 9.92 4.50
C ILE A 111 -5.96 11.31 4.50
N GLN A 112 -6.00 11.94 5.67
CA GLN A 112 -6.69 13.23 5.86
C GLN A 112 -5.92 14.46 5.34
N ASN A 113 -4.62 14.35 5.08
CA ASN A 113 -3.80 15.48 4.65
C ASN A 113 -3.77 15.59 3.12
N TYR A 114 -4.57 16.51 2.60
CA TYR A 114 -4.66 16.81 1.18
C TYR A 114 -4.86 18.30 0.88
N GLN A 115 -4.54 18.71 -0.35
CA GLN A 115 -4.70 20.07 -0.84
C GLN A 115 -5.15 20.09 -2.30
N PHE A 116 -6.20 20.86 -2.60
CA PHE A 116 -6.62 21.13 -3.98
C PHE A 116 -5.57 21.94 -4.74
N SER A 117 -5.40 21.63 -6.02
CA SER A 117 -4.59 22.40 -6.95
C SER A 117 -5.14 23.83 -7.10
N THR A 118 -4.26 24.79 -7.39
CA THR A 118 -4.65 26.19 -7.60
C THR A 118 -3.94 26.76 -8.82
N ASN A 119 -4.67 27.48 -9.67
CA ASN A 119 -4.15 28.09 -10.91
C ASN A 119 -3.42 27.10 -11.85
N THR A 120 -3.92 25.87 -11.93
CA THR A 120 -3.42 24.83 -12.83
C THR A 120 -4.36 24.67 -14.04
N TYR A 121 -3.85 24.14 -15.15
CA TYR A 121 -4.68 23.87 -16.34
C TYR A 121 -5.53 22.61 -16.19
N VAL A 122 -5.11 21.69 -15.33
CA VAL A 122 -5.79 20.44 -15.00
C VAL A 122 -5.91 20.43 -13.48
N ASP A 123 -7.13 20.21 -13.00
CA ASP A 123 -7.43 20.11 -11.58
C ASP A 123 -6.89 18.80 -11.02
N TYR A 124 -6.31 18.87 -9.83
CA TYR A 124 -5.90 17.71 -9.07
C TYR A 124 -6.00 17.97 -7.56
N VAL A 125 -6.04 16.90 -6.78
CA VAL A 125 -5.93 16.91 -5.32
C VAL A 125 -4.61 16.25 -4.93
N ASN A 126 -3.74 16.98 -4.23
CA ASN A 126 -2.46 16.46 -3.77
C ASN A 126 -2.61 15.89 -2.36
N PHE A 127 -2.33 14.60 -2.20
CA PHE A 127 -2.37 13.88 -0.93
C PHE A 127 -0.96 13.67 -0.37
N SER A 128 -0.86 13.63 0.96
CA SER A 128 0.37 13.34 1.68
C SER A 128 0.12 12.48 2.91
N LEU A 129 0.85 11.37 3.04
CA LEU A 129 0.85 10.51 4.23
C LEU A 129 2.26 10.44 4.80
N THR A 130 2.42 10.73 6.09
CA THR A 130 3.71 10.61 6.79
C THR A 130 3.66 9.45 7.75
N LEU A 131 4.67 8.58 7.75
CA LEU A 131 4.79 7.43 8.64
C LEU A 131 6.18 7.38 9.29
N PRO A 132 6.31 7.00 10.57
CA PRO A 132 5.20 6.73 11.50
C PRO A 132 4.41 8.00 11.87
N ASN A 133 3.17 7.85 12.34
CA ASN A 133 2.24 8.92 12.74
C ASN A 133 1.48 8.52 14.03
N GLU A 134 0.44 9.28 14.41
CA GLU A 134 -0.34 8.97 15.62
C GLU A 134 -1.09 7.63 15.55
N ASP A 135 -1.39 7.15 14.33
CA ASP A 135 -2.15 5.92 14.11
C ASP A 135 -1.28 4.68 13.96
N ILE A 136 -0.06 4.81 13.43
CA ILE A 136 0.87 3.70 13.19
C ILE A 136 2.28 4.05 13.68
N GLN A 137 2.76 3.23 14.61
CA GLN A 137 4.17 3.15 14.99
C GLN A 137 4.72 1.76 14.64
N PHE A 138 5.98 1.69 14.19
CA PHE A 138 6.60 0.41 13.81
C PHE A 138 7.30 -0.24 15.00
N ARG A 139 7.08 -1.55 15.19
CA ARG A 139 7.65 -2.31 16.31
C ARG A 139 8.98 -2.98 15.98
N ILE A 140 9.19 -3.34 14.72
CA ILE A 140 10.34 -4.11 14.25
C ILE A 140 10.95 -3.48 12.99
N SER A 141 12.22 -3.77 12.74
CA SER A 141 12.84 -3.51 11.45
C SER A 141 12.37 -4.52 10.39
N GLY A 142 12.55 -4.17 9.11
CA GLY A 142 12.23 -5.06 8.00
C GLY A 142 11.86 -4.33 6.72
N ASN A 143 11.42 -5.11 5.74
CA ASN A 143 10.85 -4.59 4.50
C ASN A 143 9.35 -4.36 4.70
N TYR A 144 8.83 -3.26 4.17
CA TYR A 144 7.42 -2.93 4.27
C TYR A 144 6.84 -2.48 2.93
N ILE A 145 5.59 -2.87 2.70
CA ILE A 145 4.78 -2.37 1.59
C ILE A 145 3.70 -1.46 2.17
N LEU A 146 3.69 -0.20 1.73
CA LEU A 146 2.56 0.70 1.89
C LEU A 146 1.58 0.46 0.75
N ILE A 147 0.33 0.17 1.08
CA ILE A 147 -0.77 0.01 0.14
C ILE A 147 -1.78 1.11 0.40
N VAL A 148 -2.22 1.81 -0.64
CA VAL A 148 -3.30 2.79 -0.57
C VAL A 148 -4.51 2.23 -1.31
N TYR A 149 -5.70 2.42 -0.75
CA TYR A 149 -6.99 1.99 -1.27
C TYR A 149 -7.92 3.19 -1.45
N ASP A 150 -8.85 3.09 -2.39
CA ASP A 150 -9.87 4.13 -2.66
C ASP A 150 -11.18 3.95 -1.84
N ASN A 151 -11.20 3.01 -0.90
CA ASN A 151 -12.36 2.75 -0.06
C ASN A 151 -11.98 2.14 1.29
N GLU A 152 -12.83 2.37 2.30
CA GLU A 152 -12.68 1.90 3.67
C GLU A 152 -12.61 0.37 3.76
N ALA A 153 -13.33 -0.34 2.87
CA ALA A 153 -13.30 -1.80 2.82
C ALA A 153 -11.95 -2.37 2.33
N MET A 154 -11.02 -1.50 1.89
CA MET A 154 -9.68 -1.84 1.41
C MET A 154 -9.69 -2.95 0.34
N THR A 155 -10.62 -2.85 -0.59
CA THR A 155 -10.85 -3.86 -1.64
C THR A 155 -10.15 -3.53 -2.95
N ASN A 156 -9.91 -2.25 -3.24
CA ASN A 156 -9.31 -1.80 -4.49
C ASN A 156 -8.03 -0.98 -4.24
N PRO A 157 -6.84 -1.57 -4.38
CA PRO A 157 -5.57 -0.88 -4.21
C PRO A 157 -5.32 0.07 -5.38
N VAL A 158 -4.93 1.31 -5.08
CA VAL A 158 -4.58 2.35 -6.06
C VAL A 158 -3.08 2.58 -6.17
N ILE A 159 -2.33 2.35 -5.08
CA ILE A 159 -0.86 2.50 -5.00
C ILE A 159 -0.28 1.37 -4.15
N THR A 160 0.89 0.86 -4.55
CA THR A 160 1.80 0.12 -3.68
C THR A 160 3.19 0.74 -3.71
N ARG A 161 3.82 0.94 -2.54
CA ARG A 161 5.21 1.45 -2.44
C ARG A 161 6.02 0.71 -1.39
N ARG A 162 7.25 0.35 -1.76
CA ARG A 162 8.26 -0.27 -0.91
C ARG A 162 8.98 0.77 -0.07
N PHE A 163 9.18 0.46 1.20
CA PHE A 163 10.09 1.16 2.09
C PHE A 163 10.70 0.17 3.08
N MET A 164 11.77 0.57 3.77
CA MET A 164 12.50 -0.30 4.69
C MET A 164 12.74 0.39 6.01
N ILE A 165 12.65 -0.37 7.09
CA ILE A 165 13.02 0.09 8.43
C ILE A 165 14.25 -0.69 8.84
N ASP A 166 15.33 -0.01 9.21
CA ASP A 166 16.55 -0.64 9.66
C ASP A 166 16.77 -0.50 11.16
N GLU A 167 17.57 -1.40 11.71
CA GLU A 167 18.11 -1.28 13.07
C GLU A 167 19.63 -1.19 12.96
N GLU A 168 20.23 -0.15 13.54
CA GLU A 168 21.69 0.03 13.57
C GLU A 168 22.36 -0.93 14.59
N GLN A 169 22.14 -2.24 14.44
CA GLN A 169 22.75 -3.29 15.27
C GLN A 169 24.20 -3.58 14.83
N VAL A 170 24.57 -3.23 13.59
CA VAL A 170 25.88 -3.52 12.99
C VAL A 170 26.36 -2.33 12.15
N GLN A 171 27.62 -1.94 12.34
CA GLN A 171 28.27 -0.91 11.52
C GLN A 171 28.86 -1.53 10.25
N LEU A 172 28.41 -1.08 9.08
CA LEU A 172 28.93 -1.51 7.77
C LEU A 172 30.00 -0.54 7.27
N PHE A 173 31.22 -1.05 7.04
CA PHE A 173 32.28 -0.33 6.34
C PHE A 173 32.30 -0.79 4.88
N THR A 174 32.04 0.14 3.95
CA THR A 174 32.08 -0.15 2.52
C THR A 174 33.29 0.54 1.91
N ASP A 175 34.18 -0.20 1.26
CA ASP A 175 35.28 0.33 0.47
C ASP A 175 34.99 0.10 -1.02
N LEU A 176 34.81 1.19 -1.76
CA LEU A 176 34.53 1.14 -3.19
C LEU A 176 35.84 1.06 -3.95
N GLN A 177 36.26 -0.15 -4.26
CA GLN A 177 37.44 -0.39 -5.09
C GLN A 177 37.04 -0.68 -6.54
N ARG A 178 37.76 -0.06 -7.48
CA ARG A 178 37.67 -0.43 -8.89
C ARG A 178 38.11 -1.88 -9.04
N VAL A 179 37.32 -2.69 -9.76
CA VAL A 179 37.68 -4.07 -10.08
C VAL A 179 38.98 -4.05 -10.89
N ASN A 180 40.03 -4.68 -10.34
CA ASN A 180 41.36 -4.73 -10.95
C ASN A 180 41.65 -6.07 -11.65
N ASP A 181 40.76 -7.07 -11.52
CA ASP A 181 40.97 -8.40 -12.08
C ASP A 181 39.92 -8.75 -13.14
N VAL A 182 40.38 -8.93 -14.37
CA VAL A 182 39.59 -9.39 -15.51
C VAL A 182 40.34 -10.55 -16.15
N THR A 183 40.35 -11.72 -15.51
CA THR A 183 40.75 -12.96 -16.20
C THR A 183 40.29 -14.25 -15.52
N LYS A 184 39.48 -15.04 -16.23
CA LYS A 184 39.87 -16.38 -16.70
C LYS A 184 39.13 -16.71 -17.98
#